data_AF-A0A817TD17-F1
#
_entry.id   AF-A0A817TD17-F1
#
_cell.length_a   1.000
_cell.length_b   1.000
_cell.length_c   1.000
_cell.angle_alpha   90.00
_cell.angle_beta   90.00
_cell.angle_gamma   90.00
#
_symmetry.space_group_name_H-M   'P 1'
#
loop_
_entity.id
_entity.type
_entity.pdbx_description
1 polymer ?
#
loop_
_entity_poly.entity_id
_entity_poly.type
_entity_poly.pdbx_seq_one_letter_code
_entity_poly.pdbx_strand_id
1 'polypeptide(L)'
;MFPIADGPSRLIRTVPNGLLYQVGVGEYQSWLIHVWGMNGYDYGFAYGTLLSEQIRQFFPKAYAYLEQEVMDHLDHLKLPKWLKQLIADEGLAFALDMQNSLAQSYVDPEIYRELSGIADATKIDYDLLLRLHTFGELTRGNTLIKAFPPTE
;
A
#
# COMPACT_ATOMS: atom_id res chain seq x y z
N MET A 1 -2.48 4.93 -22.84
CA MET A 1 -1.08 5.34 -23.08
C MET A 1 -0.68 6.24 -21.93
N PHE A 2 0.12 5.75 -20.97
CA PHE A 2 0.68 6.62 -19.94
C PHE A 2 1.59 7.64 -20.64
N PRO A 3 1.58 8.93 -20.27
CA PRO A 3 2.56 9.87 -20.83
C PRO A 3 3.95 9.36 -20.44
N ILE A 4 4.70 8.89 -21.43
CA ILE A 4 6.13 8.63 -21.26
C ILE A 4 6.73 10.02 -21.08
N ALA A 5 7.12 10.34 -19.85
CA ALA A 5 7.68 11.63 -19.56
C ALA A 5 9.09 11.69 -20.17
N ASP A 6 9.26 12.44 -21.25
CA ASP A 6 10.52 12.59 -22.00
C ASP A 6 11.59 13.45 -21.28
N GLY A 7 11.45 13.63 -19.96
CA GLY A 7 12.40 14.38 -19.14
C GLY A 7 13.56 13.52 -18.64
N PRO A 8 14.75 14.10 -18.37
CA PRO A 8 15.87 13.35 -17.81
C PRO A 8 15.50 12.77 -16.45
N SER A 9 15.78 11.49 -16.24
CA SER A 9 15.64 10.87 -14.92
C SER A 9 16.73 11.41 -13.99
N ARG A 10 16.33 11.74 -12.75
CA ARG A 10 17.27 12.16 -11.70
C ARG A 10 17.38 11.05 -10.68
N LEU A 11 18.57 10.51 -10.46
CA LEU A 11 18.82 9.59 -9.35
C LEU A 11 18.74 10.35 -8.02
N ILE A 12 17.95 9.84 -7.09
CA ILE A 12 17.65 10.48 -5.80
C ILE A 12 18.32 9.72 -4.66
N ARG A 13 18.26 8.38 -4.71
CA ARG A 13 18.79 7.51 -3.66
C ARG A 13 19.20 6.16 -4.23
N THR A 14 20.23 5.58 -3.63
CA THR A 14 20.69 4.22 -3.91
C THR A 14 20.81 3.46 -2.60
N VAL A 15 20.39 2.20 -2.60
CA VAL A 15 20.56 1.21 -1.53
C VAL A 15 21.15 -0.06 -2.16
N PRO A 16 21.69 -1.02 -1.38
CA PRO A 16 22.35 -2.21 -1.95
C PRO A 16 21.53 -2.96 -3.00
N ASN A 17 20.20 -2.95 -2.85
CA ASN A 17 19.24 -3.69 -3.68
C ASN A 17 18.21 -2.77 -4.39
N GLY A 18 18.52 -1.48 -4.56
CA GLY A 18 17.55 -0.58 -5.18
C GLY A 18 18.04 0.81 -5.56
N LEU A 19 17.32 1.41 -6.50
CA LEU A 19 17.52 2.76 -7.01
C LEU A 19 16.19 3.50 -7.03
N LEU A 20 16.20 4.73 -6.53
CA LEU A 20 15.08 5.65 -6.61
C LEU A 20 15.42 6.78 -7.56
N TYR A 21 14.60 6.94 -8.59
CA TYR A 21 14.66 8.03 -9.55
C TYR A 21 13.44 8.92 -9.41
N GLN A 22 13.61 10.19 -9.73
CA GLN A 22 12.52 11.09 -10.05
C GLN A 22 12.49 11.27 -11.57
N VAL A 23 11.32 11.05 -12.16
CA VAL A 23 11.09 11.18 -13.61
C VAL A 23 9.99 12.19 -13.85
N GLY A 24 10.08 12.95 -14.95
CA GLY A 24 9.09 13.95 -15.33
C GLY A 24 9.56 15.40 -15.21
N VAL A 25 8.72 16.33 -15.67
CA VAL A 25 9.04 17.76 -15.85
C VAL A 25 7.97 18.62 -15.19
N GLY A 26 8.39 19.68 -14.50
CA GLY A 26 7.48 20.60 -13.82
C GLY A 26 6.70 19.93 -12.69
N GLU A 27 5.39 20.11 -12.68
CA GLU A 27 4.49 19.53 -11.66
C GLU A 27 4.16 18.05 -11.89
N TYR A 28 4.47 17.51 -13.09
CA TYR A 28 4.19 16.12 -13.45
C TYR A 28 5.42 15.24 -13.18
N GLN A 29 5.77 15.10 -11.90
CA GLN A 29 6.88 14.26 -11.47
C GLN A 29 6.39 13.00 -10.75
N SER A 30 7.03 11.88 -11.07
CA SER A 30 6.76 10.58 -10.45
C SER A 30 8.03 9.97 -9.90
N TRP A 31 7.88 9.13 -8.89
CA TRP A 31 8.95 8.30 -8.37
C TRP A 31 9.03 7.01 -9.19
N LEU A 32 10.19 6.74 -9.79
CA LEU A 32 10.49 5.48 -10.44
C LEU A 32 11.45 4.70 -9.55
N ILE A 33 11.05 3.50 -9.16
CA ILE A 33 11.82 2.64 -8.28
C ILE A 33 12.24 1.40 -9.06
N HIS A 34 13.52 1.07 -8.96
CA HIS A 34 14.06 -0.18 -9.45
C HIS A 34 14.62 -0.95 -8.26
N VAL A 35 14.08 -2.13 -7.97
CA VAL A 35 14.53 -3.02 -6.89
C VAL A 35 14.89 -4.39 -7.45
N TRP A 36 15.85 -5.06 -6.82
CA TRP A 36 16.30 -6.39 -7.19
C TRP A 36 16.70 -7.20 -5.95
N GLY A 37 16.80 -8.53 -6.08
CA GLY A 37 16.90 -9.43 -4.93
C GLY A 37 16.66 -10.89 -5.30
N MET A 38 16.75 -11.78 -4.32
CA MET A 38 16.52 -13.22 -4.51
C MET A 38 15.08 -13.64 -4.19
N ASN A 39 14.37 -12.86 -3.37
CA ASN A 39 13.01 -13.16 -2.92
C ASN A 39 12.24 -11.85 -2.65
N GLY A 40 10.94 -11.98 -2.36
CA GLY A 40 10.03 -10.87 -2.04
C GLY A 40 10.54 -9.98 -0.92
N TYR A 41 11.16 -10.56 0.12
CA TYR A 41 11.70 -9.80 1.25
C TYR A 41 12.79 -8.82 0.79
N ASP A 42 13.70 -9.24 -0.07
CA ASP A 42 14.76 -8.37 -0.58
C ASP A 42 14.19 -7.17 -1.36
N TYR A 43 13.16 -7.41 -2.18
CA TYR A 43 12.45 -6.35 -2.92
C TYR A 43 11.77 -5.38 -1.95
N GLY A 44 11.02 -5.92 -0.99
CA GLY A 44 10.27 -5.15 0.00
C GLY A 44 11.16 -4.33 0.91
N PHE A 45 12.28 -4.90 1.37
CA PHE A 45 13.24 -4.19 2.21
C PHE A 45 13.92 -3.04 1.45
N ALA A 46 14.32 -3.27 0.21
CA ALA A 46 14.90 -2.22 -0.64
C ALA A 46 13.88 -1.11 -0.92
N TYR A 47 12.65 -1.47 -1.30
CA TYR A 47 11.54 -0.54 -1.54
C TYR A 47 11.23 0.29 -0.30
N GLY A 48 11.03 -0.38 0.85
CA GLY A 48 10.76 0.25 2.14
C GLY A 48 11.88 1.17 2.60
N THR A 49 13.14 0.83 2.31
CA THR A 49 14.29 1.69 2.63
C THR A 49 14.35 2.93 1.74
N LEU A 50 14.06 2.79 0.44
CA LEU A 50 14.07 3.90 -0.50
C LEU A 50 12.96 4.91 -0.20
N LEU A 51 11.77 4.45 0.18
CA LEU A 51 10.58 5.27 0.44
C LEU A 51 10.20 5.38 1.93
N SER A 52 11.14 5.17 2.84
CA SER A 52 10.83 5.02 4.27
C SER A 52 10.06 6.22 4.84
N GLU A 53 10.45 7.44 4.47
CA GLU A 53 9.80 8.67 4.91
C GLU A 53 8.36 8.78 4.39
N GLN A 54 8.15 8.51 3.10
CA GLN A 54 6.84 8.57 2.47
C GLN A 54 5.90 7.53 3.07
N ILE A 55 6.38 6.29 3.24
CA ILE A 55 5.60 5.18 3.79
C ILE A 55 5.21 5.50 5.24
N ARG A 56 6.15 5.94 6.08
CA ARG A 56 5.89 6.29 7.49
C ARG A 56 4.94 7.47 7.67
N GLN A 57 4.88 8.39 6.71
CA GLN A 57 3.95 9.51 6.77
C GLN A 57 2.58 9.18 6.18
N PHE A 58 2.54 8.39 5.10
CA PHE A 58 1.32 8.14 4.33
C PHE A 58 0.49 7.02 4.95
N PHE A 59 1.09 5.87 5.27
CA PHE A 59 0.33 4.66 5.64
C PHE A 59 -0.50 4.85 6.92
N PRO A 60 0.03 5.42 8.02
CA PRO A 60 -0.79 5.67 9.21
C PRO A 60 -1.94 6.65 8.93
N LYS A 61 -1.73 7.65 8.09
CA LYS A 61 -2.78 8.62 7.71
C LYS A 61 -3.85 7.99 6.83
N ALA A 62 -3.43 7.13 5.89
CA ALA A 62 -4.35 6.39 5.04
C ALA A 62 -5.24 5.48 5.88
N TYR A 63 -4.67 4.73 6.83
CA TYR A 63 -5.45 3.86 7.70
C TYR A 63 -6.40 4.65 8.61
N ALA A 64 -5.94 5.73 9.23
CA ALA A 64 -6.79 6.60 10.03
C ALA A 64 -7.94 7.23 9.23
N TYR A 65 -7.70 7.54 7.95
CA TYR A 65 -8.76 8.00 7.04
C TYR A 65 -9.81 6.90 6.80
N LEU A 66 -9.40 5.64 6.64
CA LEU A 66 -10.33 4.51 6.49
C LEU A 66 -11.15 4.28 7.77
N GLU A 67 -10.53 4.37 8.94
CA GLU A 67 -11.24 4.31 10.23
C GLU A 67 -12.29 5.41 10.32
N GLN A 68 -11.94 6.63 9.92
CA GLN A 68 -12.87 7.77 9.92
C GLN A 68 -14.02 7.57 8.92
N GLU A 69 -13.76 7.08 7.73
CA GLU A 69 -14.82 6.76 6.75
C GLU A 69 -15.80 5.72 7.30
N VAL A 70 -15.32 4.69 7.99
CA VAL A 70 -16.17 3.70 8.67
C VAL A 70 -16.97 4.38 9.79
N MET A 71 -16.35 5.22 10.61
CA MET A 71 -17.04 5.97 11.67
C MET A 71 -18.17 6.85 11.13
N ASP A 72 -17.92 7.59 10.07
CA ASP A 72 -18.91 8.46 9.41
C ASP A 72 -20.06 7.63 8.82
N HIS A 73 -19.75 6.44 8.28
CA HIS A 73 -20.76 5.50 7.84
C HIS A 73 -21.55 4.89 8.99
N LEU A 74 -21.00 4.71 10.19
CA LEU A 74 -21.74 4.22 11.35
C LEU A 74 -22.57 5.31 12.03
N ASP A 75 -22.38 6.58 11.65
CA ASP A 75 -22.95 7.69 12.42
C ASP A 75 -24.48 7.71 12.44
N HIS A 76 -25.10 7.24 11.36
CA HIS A 76 -26.55 7.11 11.23
C HIS A 76 -27.17 6.03 12.14
N LEU A 77 -26.38 5.09 12.67
CA LEU A 77 -26.88 3.97 13.47
C LEU A 77 -27.21 4.34 14.94
N LYS A 78 -27.08 5.62 15.33
CA LYS A 78 -27.32 6.13 16.71
C LYS A 78 -26.62 5.32 17.81
N LEU A 79 -25.51 4.66 17.48
CA LEU A 79 -24.72 3.91 18.46
C LEU A 79 -23.95 4.87 19.38
N PRO A 80 -23.71 4.51 20.66
CA PRO A 80 -22.81 5.24 21.54
C PRO A 80 -21.42 5.39 20.92
N LYS A 81 -20.73 6.53 21.15
CA LYS A 81 -19.40 6.81 20.57
C LYS A 81 -18.37 5.71 20.83
N TRP A 82 -18.35 5.16 22.05
CA TRP A 82 -17.42 4.07 22.41
C TRP A 82 -17.65 2.80 21.59
N LEU A 83 -18.91 2.49 21.23
CA LEU A 83 -19.25 1.32 20.44
C LEU A 83 -18.93 1.54 18.96
N LYS A 84 -19.10 2.76 18.45
CA LYS A 84 -18.67 3.12 17.09
C LYS A 84 -17.15 3.00 16.96
N GLN A 85 -16.40 3.53 17.93
CA GLN A 85 -14.93 3.40 17.98
C GLN A 85 -14.51 1.92 18.06
N LEU A 86 -15.15 1.12 18.90
CA LEU A 86 -14.88 -0.32 18.94
C LEU A 86 -15.12 -1.01 17.58
N ILE A 87 -16.20 -0.67 16.89
CA ILE A 87 -16.51 -1.24 15.56
C ILE A 87 -15.54 -0.71 14.49
N ALA A 88 -15.16 0.56 14.54
CA ALA A 88 -14.22 1.13 13.59
C ALA A 88 -12.81 0.57 13.79
N ASP A 89 -12.32 0.53 15.03
CA ASP A 89 -10.95 0.10 15.32
C ASP A 89 -10.85 -1.43 15.27
N GLU A 90 -11.68 -2.15 16.06
CA GLU A 90 -11.62 -3.60 16.12
C GLU A 90 -12.38 -4.27 14.97
N GLY A 91 -13.49 -3.70 14.52
CA GLY A 91 -14.30 -4.29 13.45
C GLY A 91 -13.65 -4.20 12.08
N LEU A 92 -13.00 -3.07 11.74
CA LEU A 92 -12.23 -2.94 10.50
C LEU A 92 -11.01 -3.86 10.51
N ALA A 93 -10.23 -3.84 11.59
CA ALA A 93 -9.09 -4.72 11.77
C ALA A 93 -9.51 -6.21 11.65
N PHE A 94 -10.55 -6.61 12.39
CA PHE A 94 -11.08 -7.97 12.34
C PHE A 94 -11.57 -8.36 10.93
N ALA A 95 -12.30 -7.47 10.25
CA ALA A 95 -12.80 -7.75 8.91
C ALA A 95 -11.66 -7.96 7.90
N LEU A 96 -10.62 -7.13 7.98
CA LEU A 96 -9.45 -7.23 7.09
C LEU A 96 -8.59 -8.46 7.43
N ASP A 97 -8.39 -8.78 8.71
CA ASP A 97 -7.65 -9.96 9.14
C ASP A 97 -8.38 -11.25 8.74
N MET A 98 -9.71 -11.28 8.90
CA MET A 98 -10.55 -12.40 8.47
C MET A 98 -10.51 -12.56 6.95
N GLN A 99 -10.65 -11.46 6.18
CA GLN A 99 -10.53 -11.48 4.72
C GLN A 99 -9.18 -12.05 4.29
N ASN A 100 -8.09 -11.58 4.90
CA ASN A 100 -6.76 -12.09 4.61
C ASN A 100 -6.65 -13.60 4.93
N SER A 101 -7.18 -14.06 6.07
CA SER A 101 -7.15 -15.48 6.44
C SER A 101 -7.86 -16.38 5.41
N LEU A 102 -8.92 -15.87 4.78
CA LEU A 102 -9.68 -16.56 3.74
C LEU A 102 -8.98 -16.52 2.38
N ALA A 103 -8.27 -15.42 2.09
CA ALA A 103 -7.56 -15.20 0.83
C ALA A 103 -6.15 -15.83 0.82
N GLN A 104 -5.54 -16.07 1.98
CA GLN A 104 -4.13 -16.43 2.11
C GLN A 104 -3.70 -17.65 1.27
N SER A 105 -4.59 -18.63 1.09
CA SER A 105 -4.31 -19.82 0.26
C SER A 105 -4.23 -19.52 -1.25
N TYR A 106 -4.71 -18.35 -1.67
CA TYR A 106 -4.75 -17.90 -3.07
C TYR A 106 -3.74 -16.80 -3.37
N VAL A 107 -3.12 -16.21 -2.35
CA VAL A 107 -2.11 -15.16 -2.47
C VAL A 107 -0.73 -15.81 -2.56
N ASP A 108 0.13 -15.32 -3.46
CA ASP A 108 1.52 -15.78 -3.56
C ASP A 108 2.26 -15.50 -2.25
N PRO A 109 2.90 -16.51 -1.61
CA PRO A 109 3.71 -16.31 -0.42
C PRO A 109 4.78 -15.22 -0.53
N GLU A 110 5.26 -14.90 -1.74
CA GLU A 110 6.21 -13.81 -1.97
C GLU A 110 5.66 -12.44 -1.58
N ILE A 111 4.36 -12.20 -1.72
CA ILE A 111 3.72 -10.93 -1.34
C ILE A 111 3.86 -10.69 0.16
N TYR A 112 3.63 -11.72 0.98
CA TYR A 112 3.79 -11.61 2.43
C TYR A 112 5.24 -11.37 2.84
N ARG A 113 6.20 -11.97 2.12
CA ARG A 113 7.63 -11.71 2.32
C ARG A 113 7.99 -10.27 1.96
N GLU A 114 7.46 -9.75 0.88
CA GLU A 114 7.64 -8.36 0.47
C GLU A 114 7.10 -7.39 1.53
N LEU A 115 5.87 -7.60 2.01
CA LEU A 115 5.29 -6.79 3.08
C LEU A 115 6.13 -6.85 4.37
N SER A 116 6.66 -8.04 4.71
CA SER A 116 7.57 -8.21 5.83
C SER A 116 8.86 -7.40 5.67
N GLY A 117 9.45 -7.40 4.47
CA GLY A 117 10.63 -6.57 4.16
C GLY A 117 10.34 -5.07 4.29
N ILE A 118 9.16 -4.62 3.83
CA ILE A 118 8.74 -3.21 3.96
C ILE A 118 8.57 -2.84 5.43
N ALA A 119 7.91 -3.69 6.23
CA ALA A 119 7.71 -3.48 7.67
C ALA A 119 9.06 -3.31 8.39
N ASP A 120 10.01 -4.20 8.12
CA ASP A 120 11.34 -4.17 8.72
C ASP A 120 12.14 -2.92 8.36
N ALA A 121 12.07 -2.48 7.10
CA ALA A 121 12.77 -1.29 6.62
C ALA A 121 12.15 0.02 7.15
N THR A 122 10.82 0.07 7.27
CA THR A 122 10.08 1.30 7.62
C THR A 122 9.76 1.40 9.12
N LYS A 123 9.88 0.31 9.86
CA LYS A 123 9.43 0.17 11.26
C LYS A 123 7.93 0.45 11.43
N ILE A 124 7.15 0.19 10.38
CA ILE A 124 5.70 0.14 10.46
C ILE A 124 5.29 -1.29 10.83
N ASP A 125 4.21 -1.39 11.58
CA ASP A 125 3.60 -2.66 11.94
C ASP A 125 3.19 -3.46 10.68
N TYR A 126 3.53 -4.75 10.66
CA TYR A 126 3.25 -5.61 9.52
C TYR A 126 1.76 -5.78 9.29
N ASP A 127 0.96 -5.91 10.35
CA ASP A 127 -0.49 -6.10 10.22
C ASP A 127 -1.14 -4.84 9.63
N LEU A 128 -0.65 -3.65 9.99
CA LEU A 128 -1.09 -2.41 9.36
C LEU A 128 -0.82 -2.40 7.85
N LEU A 129 0.38 -2.79 7.42
CA LEU A 129 0.72 -2.88 5.99
C LEU A 129 -0.17 -3.89 5.26
N LEU A 130 -0.38 -5.05 5.88
CA LEU A 130 -1.18 -6.11 5.32
C LEU A 130 -2.66 -5.71 5.20
N ARG A 131 -3.23 -5.08 6.23
CA ARG A 131 -4.60 -4.55 6.23
C ARG A 131 -4.80 -3.50 5.15
N LEU A 132 -3.84 -2.59 4.97
CA LEU A 132 -3.90 -1.60 3.88
C LEU A 132 -3.77 -2.26 2.51
N HIS A 133 -2.92 -3.28 2.38
CA HIS A 133 -2.77 -4.04 1.13
C HIS A 133 -4.06 -4.78 0.75
N THR A 134 -4.74 -5.40 1.71
CA THR A 134 -5.97 -6.17 1.49
C THR A 134 -7.24 -5.31 1.43
N PHE A 135 -7.17 -4.04 1.83
CA PHE A 135 -8.33 -3.14 1.80
C PHE A 135 -8.96 -3.00 0.40
N GLY A 136 -8.14 -3.05 -0.66
CA GLY A 136 -8.62 -3.02 -2.05
C GLY A 136 -9.52 -4.22 -2.39
N GLU A 137 -9.30 -5.37 -1.75
CA GLU A 137 -10.16 -6.55 -1.92
C GLU A 137 -11.49 -6.40 -1.19
N LEU A 138 -11.46 -5.84 0.03
CA LEU A 138 -12.64 -5.67 0.86
C LEU A 138 -13.65 -4.68 0.24
N THR A 139 -13.14 -3.60 -0.35
CA THR A 139 -13.99 -2.61 -1.05
C THR A 139 -14.53 -3.11 -2.40
N ARG A 140 -14.10 -4.29 -2.87
CA ARG A 140 -14.36 -4.81 -4.22
C ARG A 140 -14.26 -3.70 -5.26
N GLY A 141 -13.20 -2.89 -5.18
CA GLY A 141 -13.06 -1.68 -5.97
C GLY A 141 -13.38 -1.92 -7.45
N ASN A 142 -14.57 -1.53 -7.88
CA ASN A 142 -14.98 -1.60 -9.27
C ASN A 142 -14.32 -0.41 -9.98
N THR A 143 -13.10 -0.63 -10.49
CA THR A 143 -12.70 -0.42 -11.88
C THR A 143 -11.17 -0.51 -11.99
N LEU A 144 -10.73 -1.63 -12.56
CA LEU A 144 -9.43 -1.77 -13.23
C LEU A 144 -9.32 -0.72 -14.34
N ILE A 145 -8.30 0.12 -14.33
CA ILE A 145 -7.81 0.68 -15.59
C ILE A 145 -7.16 -0.50 -16.34
N LYS A 146 -7.96 -1.20 -17.16
CA LYS A 146 -7.44 -2.02 -18.26
C LYS A 146 -6.75 -1.07 -19.23
N ALA A 147 -5.41 -1.05 -19.21
CA ALA A 147 -4.61 -0.42 -20.25
C ALA A 147 -3.83 -1.50 -21.01
N PHE A 148 -4.53 -2.28 -21.83
CA PHE A 148 -3.94 -2.89 -23.02
C PHE A 148 -4.78 -2.46 -24.22
N PRO A 149 -4.19 -1.84 -25.25
CA PRO A 149 -4.91 -1.57 -26.50
C PRO A 149 -5.25 -2.89 -27.19
N PRO A 150 -6.33 -2.96 -27.98
CA PRO A 150 -6.61 -4.11 -28.83
C PRO A 150 -5.49 -4.23 -29.86
N THR A 151 -4.88 -5.41 -29.95
CA THR A 151 -4.05 -5.81 -31.09
C THR A 151 -4.98 -6.09 -32.27
N GLU A 152 -4.79 -5.38 -33.38
CA GLU A 152 -5.26 -5.79 -34.71
C GLU A 152 -4.47 -7.02 -35.21
#